data_AF-A0A183HFY8-F1
#
_entry.id   AF-A0A183HFY8-F1
#
_cell.length_a   1.000
_cell.length_b   1.000
_cell.length_c   1.000
_cell.angle_alpha   90.00
_cell.angle_beta   90.00
_cell.angle_gamma   90.00
#
_symmetry.space_group_name_H-M   'P 1'
#
loop_
_entity.id
_entity.type
_entity.pdbx_description
1 polymer ?
#
loop_
_entity_poly.entity_id
_entity_poly.type
_entity_poly.pdbx_seq_one_letter_code
_entity_poly.pdbx_strand_id
1 'polypeptide(L)'
;LKCSIVFQVLCLDSSVSFFETQTSTEIGTIDTALDVDAARRATDLIKKKTSEKSRTFTCICFSADGALLLAAGQSNYICLYSVAERLIVKKLKLTTNRSLDGVKMDINRRNFSEFGNMMLIDASDSEQEADGKKRIKLPGTRHSDLSERSSRPEMRVEDINFSPTGRSFAVCSTEGVAVFSLDHRNLFNPFELGVLVTPVSVENALKEGEYSAALKMALQLNQAEMIENVLLCTPVAQIDIAARSLSIAYAEKLLKWLADNIASVERHIHFWQLWLKSLLMEYGYQIKLNRAANLTSLTALQQRLSDYANQITKLGVRDPFELSVDYQMFP
;
A
#
# COMPACT_ATOMS: atom_id res chain seq x y z
N LEU A 1 -17.03 7.95 15.17
CA LEU A 1 -16.59 8.76 14.01
C LEU A 1 -15.94 10.07 14.46
N LYS A 2 -14.78 10.01 15.14
CA LYS A 2 -13.95 11.19 15.45
C LYS A 2 -12.52 10.83 15.05
N CYS A 3 -12.18 11.04 13.77
CA CYS A 3 -10.82 10.92 13.24
C CYS A 3 -10.60 11.89 12.07
N SER A 4 -11.33 13.00 12.03
CA SER A 4 -11.12 14.05 11.04
C SER A 4 -10.69 15.29 11.79
N ILE A 5 -9.46 15.29 12.30
CA ILE A 5 -8.84 16.47 12.92
C ILE A 5 -8.23 17.35 11.83
N VAL A 6 -7.73 16.73 10.75
CA VAL A 6 -7.09 17.42 9.64
C VAL A 6 -7.73 16.99 8.33
N PHE A 7 -7.95 17.95 7.42
CA PHE A 7 -8.24 17.69 6.02
C PHE A 7 -7.19 18.37 5.14
N GLN A 8 -7.08 17.89 3.91
CA GLN A 8 -6.08 18.33 2.94
C GLN A 8 -6.77 18.79 1.67
N VAL A 9 -6.21 19.82 1.05
CA VAL A 9 -6.71 20.39 -0.19
C VAL A 9 -5.54 20.47 -1.17
N LEU A 10 -5.73 19.88 -2.34
CA LEU A 10 -4.82 20.03 -3.47
C LEU A 10 -5.29 21.21 -4.32
N CYS A 11 -4.43 22.19 -4.50
CA CYS A 11 -4.71 23.38 -5.29
C CYS A 11 -4.10 23.28 -6.69
N LEU A 12 -4.66 24.04 -7.63
CA LEU A 12 -4.19 24.09 -9.03
C LEU A 12 -2.82 24.78 -9.19
N ASP A 13 -2.34 25.46 -8.16
CA ASP A 13 -0.99 26.03 -8.11
C ASP A 13 0.08 24.99 -7.74
N SER A 14 -0.28 23.70 -7.67
CA SER A 14 0.58 22.60 -7.22
C SER A 14 0.99 22.71 -5.76
N SER A 15 0.16 23.31 -4.91
CA SER A 15 0.32 23.25 -3.46
C SER A 15 -0.67 22.28 -2.82
N VAL A 16 -0.24 21.62 -1.74
CA VAL A 16 -1.11 20.87 -0.84
C VAL A 16 -1.17 21.59 0.49
N SER A 17 -2.34 22.12 0.85
CA SER A 17 -2.58 22.76 2.14
C SER A 17 -3.28 21.82 3.11
N PHE A 18 -2.85 21.84 4.36
CA PHE A 18 -3.45 21.10 5.48
C PHE A 18 -4.22 22.05 6.38
N PHE A 19 -5.45 21.70 6.69
CA PHE A 19 -6.35 22.49 7.50
C PHE A 19 -6.86 21.69 8.69
N GLU A 20 -6.94 22.34 9.85
CA GLU A 20 -7.60 21.76 11.00
C GLU A 20 -9.13 21.90 10.87
N THR A 21 -9.88 20.82 11.08
CA THR A 21 -11.34 20.81 10.90
C THR A 21 -12.09 21.64 11.94
N GLN A 22 -11.58 21.72 13.17
CA GLN A 22 -12.28 22.40 14.27
C GLN A 22 -12.09 23.91 14.22
N THR A 23 -10.86 24.36 13.93
CA THR A 23 -10.50 25.77 13.94
C THR A 23 -10.53 26.40 12.55
N SER A 24 -10.62 25.58 11.48
CA SER A 24 -10.51 26.01 10.08
C SER A 24 -9.21 26.78 9.78
N THR A 25 -8.16 26.55 10.56
CA THR A 25 -6.86 27.20 10.39
C THR A 25 -5.95 26.36 9.50
N GLU A 26 -5.12 27.02 8.70
CA GLU A 26 -4.08 26.36 7.92
C GLU A 26 -2.92 25.96 8.84
N ILE A 27 -2.66 24.65 8.92
CA ILE A 27 -1.56 24.07 9.71
C ILE A 27 -0.24 24.22 8.94
N GLY A 28 -0.32 24.12 7.60
CA GLY A 28 0.82 24.28 6.72
C GLY A 28 0.56 23.80 5.30
N THR A 29 1.58 23.98 4.47
CA THR A 29 1.51 23.73 3.03
C THR A 29 2.72 22.94 2.58
N ILE A 30 2.56 22.08 1.57
CA ILE A 30 3.63 21.44 0.81
C ILE A 30 3.59 21.97 -0.62
N ASP A 31 4.70 22.51 -1.09
CA ASP A 31 4.86 22.85 -2.51
C ASP A 31 5.26 21.60 -3.29
N THR A 32 4.44 21.21 -4.26
CA THR A 32 4.63 20.00 -5.07
C THR A 32 5.02 20.32 -6.51
N ALA A 33 5.11 21.59 -6.91
CA ALA A 33 5.30 22.00 -8.31
C ALA A 33 6.56 21.39 -8.96
N LEU A 34 7.66 21.30 -8.19
CA LEU A 34 8.92 20.75 -8.66
C LEU A 34 8.96 19.21 -8.61
N ASP A 35 8.08 18.60 -7.84
CA ASP A 35 8.06 17.15 -7.62
C ASP A 35 7.27 16.40 -8.70
N VAL A 36 6.31 17.06 -9.37
CA VAL A 36 5.49 16.46 -10.44
C VAL A 36 6.37 15.91 -11.57
N ASP A 37 7.42 16.63 -11.98
CA ASP A 37 8.42 16.17 -12.96
C ASP A 37 7.80 15.68 -14.28
N ALA A 38 6.85 16.46 -14.79
CA ALA A 38 6.06 16.06 -15.93
C ALA A 38 6.87 16.01 -17.24
N ALA A 39 6.71 14.91 -17.97
CA ALA A 39 7.39 14.69 -19.24
C ALA A 39 6.81 15.54 -20.38
N ARG A 40 7.66 16.01 -21.31
CA ARG A 40 7.19 16.73 -22.49
C ARG A 40 6.37 15.81 -23.41
N ARG A 41 5.16 16.23 -23.80
CA ARG A 41 4.30 15.48 -24.73
C ARG A 41 4.79 15.63 -26.16
N ALA A 42 4.46 14.67 -27.03
CA ALA A 42 4.82 14.71 -28.44
C ALA A 42 4.24 15.93 -29.18
N THR A 43 3.09 16.44 -28.72
CA THR A 43 2.37 17.61 -29.25
C THR A 43 2.84 18.95 -28.67
N ASP A 44 3.68 18.94 -27.62
CA ASP A 44 4.11 20.17 -26.94
C ASP A 44 5.13 20.95 -27.78
N LEU A 45 4.73 22.15 -28.21
CA LEU A 45 5.61 23.10 -28.90
C LEU A 45 6.57 23.83 -27.96
N ILE A 46 6.24 23.90 -26.68
CA ILE A 46 7.04 24.56 -25.64
C ILE A 46 8.06 23.61 -25.01
N LYS A 47 9.10 24.18 -24.40
CA LYS A 47 10.12 23.43 -23.66
C LYS A 47 9.51 22.76 -22.42
N LYS A 48 10.12 21.65 -21.99
CA LYS A 48 9.74 20.89 -20.78
C LYS A 48 9.49 21.80 -19.57
N LYS A 49 10.47 22.64 -19.20
CA LYS A 49 10.39 23.55 -18.04
C LYS A 49 9.18 24.49 -18.04
N THR A 50 8.66 24.83 -19.21
CA THR A 50 7.47 25.68 -19.34
C THR A 50 6.19 24.86 -19.31
N SER A 51 6.19 23.68 -19.95
CA SER A 51 5.05 22.73 -19.95
C SER A 51 4.77 22.17 -18.57
N GLU A 52 5.82 21.91 -17.77
CA GLU A 52 5.69 21.42 -16.40
C GLU A 52 4.87 22.35 -15.51
N LYS A 53 4.94 23.67 -15.71
CA LYS A 53 4.19 24.63 -14.88
C LYS A 53 2.68 24.50 -15.00
N SER A 54 2.18 23.95 -16.10
CA SER A 54 0.74 23.73 -16.30
C SER A 54 0.26 22.39 -15.78
N ARG A 55 1.15 21.53 -15.28
CA ARG A 55 0.84 20.15 -14.92
C ARG A 55 1.02 19.95 -13.43
N THR A 56 -0.04 19.49 -12.82
CA THR A 56 -0.13 19.37 -11.37
C THR A 56 -0.50 17.94 -10.99
N PHE A 57 -0.38 17.62 -9.71
CA PHE A 57 -1.11 16.49 -9.17
C PHE A 57 -2.62 16.77 -9.27
N THR A 58 -3.41 15.71 -9.39
CA THR A 58 -4.88 15.76 -9.52
C THR A 58 -5.57 14.97 -8.42
N CYS A 59 -4.88 14.00 -7.83
CA CYS A 59 -5.39 13.14 -6.78
C CYS A 59 -4.40 13.09 -5.62
N ILE A 60 -4.95 13.13 -4.41
CA ILE A 60 -4.22 12.97 -3.16
C ILE A 60 -4.97 12.01 -2.23
N CYS A 61 -4.24 11.18 -1.49
CA CYS A 61 -4.82 10.20 -0.57
C CYS A 61 -3.97 10.11 0.70
N PHE A 62 -4.61 10.19 1.87
CA PHE A 62 -3.95 9.90 3.15
C PHE A 62 -3.72 8.40 3.30
N SER A 63 -2.63 8.02 3.96
CA SER A 63 -2.48 6.67 4.48
C SER A 63 -3.50 6.37 5.58
N ALA A 64 -3.74 5.09 5.83
CA ALA A 64 -4.70 4.64 6.85
C ALA A 64 -4.33 5.09 8.29
N ASP A 65 -3.05 5.34 8.57
CA ASP A 65 -2.56 5.90 9.84
C ASP A 65 -2.50 7.44 9.85
N GLY A 66 -2.70 8.10 8.69
CA GLY A 66 -2.64 9.55 8.52
C GLY A 66 -1.24 10.15 8.58
N ALA A 67 -0.18 9.33 8.67
CA ALA A 67 1.20 9.81 8.75
C ALA A 67 1.77 10.22 7.38
N LEU A 68 1.28 9.58 6.32
CA LEU A 68 1.76 9.75 4.96
C LEU A 68 0.66 10.30 4.05
N LEU A 69 1.10 11.02 3.03
CA LEU A 69 0.26 11.55 1.96
C LEU A 69 0.80 11.07 0.63
N LEU A 70 -0.05 10.43 -0.17
CA LEU A 70 0.27 10.04 -1.53
C LEU A 70 -0.34 11.04 -2.51
N ALA A 71 0.46 11.52 -3.45
CA ALA A 71 0.04 12.46 -4.47
C ALA A 71 0.41 11.95 -5.87
N ALA A 72 -0.53 12.06 -6.80
CA ALA A 72 -0.37 11.65 -8.18
C ALA A 72 -1.25 12.51 -9.11
N GLY A 73 -0.99 12.43 -10.41
CA GLY A 73 -1.80 13.14 -11.40
C GLY A 73 -1.21 13.11 -12.79
N GLN A 74 -0.96 14.27 -13.39
CA GLN A 74 -0.50 14.40 -14.78
C GLN A 74 1.01 14.16 -14.93
N SER A 75 1.49 13.04 -14.40
CA SER A 75 2.87 12.61 -14.47
C SER A 75 3.00 11.09 -14.40
N ASN A 76 4.15 10.60 -14.83
CA ASN A 76 4.57 9.22 -14.65
C ASN A 76 5.13 8.95 -13.23
N TYR A 77 5.23 9.99 -12.39
CA TYR A 77 5.72 9.87 -11.02
C TYR A 77 4.59 10.01 -10.00
N ILE A 78 4.72 9.22 -8.93
CA ILE A 78 3.93 9.34 -7.71
C ILE A 78 4.88 9.80 -6.61
N CYS A 79 4.41 10.72 -5.79
CA CYS A 79 5.16 11.22 -4.65
C CYS A 79 4.47 10.81 -3.34
N LEU A 80 5.27 10.30 -2.41
CA LEU A 80 4.86 9.96 -1.06
C LEU A 80 5.49 10.99 -0.13
N TYR A 81 4.66 11.73 0.60
CA TYR A 81 5.04 12.79 1.52
C TYR A 81 4.81 12.37 2.97
N SER A 82 5.66 12.86 3.87
CA SER A 82 5.42 12.82 5.31
C SER A 82 4.56 14.02 5.70
N VAL A 83 3.44 13.76 6.39
CA VAL A 83 2.51 14.82 6.81
C VAL A 83 3.12 15.66 7.95
N ALA A 84 3.81 15.00 8.88
CA ALA A 84 4.44 15.66 10.02
C ALA A 84 5.61 16.57 9.59
N GLU A 85 6.47 16.06 8.71
CA GLU A 85 7.69 16.76 8.28
C GLU A 85 7.50 17.63 7.03
N ARG A 86 6.42 17.41 6.28
CA ARG A 86 6.10 18.14 5.03
C ARG A 86 7.17 17.96 3.95
N LEU A 87 7.81 16.79 3.92
CA LEU A 87 8.89 16.44 3.01
C LEU A 87 8.53 15.21 2.17
N ILE A 88 9.09 15.13 0.97
CA ILE A 88 8.98 13.94 0.13
C ILE A 88 9.82 12.81 0.72
N VAL A 89 9.15 11.70 1.05
CA VAL A 89 9.77 10.46 1.53
C VAL A 89 10.25 9.62 0.36
N LYS A 90 9.40 9.49 -0.67
CA LYS A 90 9.72 8.62 -1.81
C LYS A 90 9.03 9.10 -3.09
N LYS A 91 9.79 9.04 -4.19
CA LYS A 91 9.29 9.25 -5.55
C LYS A 91 9.32 7.93 -6.31
N LEU A 92 8.18 7.50 -6.83
CA LEU A 92 8.02 6.24 -7.52
C LEU A 92 7.68 6.48 -8.99
N LYS A 93 8.39 5.79 -9.88
CA LYS A 93 8.10 5.80 -11.32
C LYS A 93 7.10 4.69 -11.64
N LEU A 94 6.00 5.04 -12.29
CA LEU A 94 4.93 4.10 -12.62
C LEU A 94 5.30 3.16 -13.77
N THR A 95 5.69 3.71 -14.90
CA THR A 95 5.94 2.92 -16.11
C THR A 95 7.19 3.34 -16.86
N THR A 96 7.75 2.39 -17.59
CA THR A 96 8.83 2.61 -18.57
C THR A 96 8.35 2.40 -20.00
N ASN A 97 7.06 2.12 -20.18
CA ASN A 97 6.45 1.83 -21.46
C ASN A 97 6.50 3.05 -22.39
N ARG A 98 7.15 2.90 -23.54
CA ARG A 98 7.36 3.99 -24.51
C ARG A 98 6.25 4.09 -25.54
N SER A 99 5.26 3.21 -25.52
CA SER A 99 4.06 3.34 -26.36
C SER A 99 3.22 4.54 -25.92
N LEU A 100 3.18 4.81 -24.61
CA LEU A 100 2.50 5.94 -24.00
C LEU A 100 3.23 7.26 -24.22
N ASP A 101 2.48 8.34 -24.38
CA ASP A 101 3.03 9.70 -24.35
C ASP A 101 3.25 10.14 -22.89
N GLY A 102 4.20 11.05 -22.64
CA GLY A 102 4.46 11.53 -21.27
C GLY A 102 5.25 10.56 -20.37
N VAL A 103 5.91 9.53 -20.93
CA VAL A 103 6.81 8.63 -20.17
C VAL A 103 8.28 9.04 -20.29
N LYS A 104 8.69 9.57 -21.45
CA LYS A 104 10.05 10.09 -21.67
C LYS A 104 10.09 11.57 -21.34
N MET A 105 11.06 11.99 -20.54
CA MET A 105 11.16 13.38 -20.09
C MET A 105 11.23 14.40 -21.24
N ASP A 106 11.96 14.08 -22.30
CA ASP A 106 12.06 14.92 -23.50
C ASP A 106 12.00 14.08 -24.78
N ILE A 107 11.67 14.74 -25.88
CA ILE A 107 11.53 14.14 -27.21
C ILE A 107 12.93 13.97 -27.83
N ASN A 108 13.16 12.85 -28.50
CA ASN A 108 14.41 12.62 -29.21
C ASN A 108 14.49 13.52 -30.46
N ARG A 109 15.58 14.29 -30.60
CA ARG A 109 15.81 15.18 -31.76
C ARG A 109 15.82 14.43 -33.10
N ARG A 110 16.19 13.15 -33.11
CA ARG A 110 16.16 12.31 -34.31
C ARG A 110 14.74 12.10 -34.87
N ASN A 111 13.71 12.28 -34.05
CA ASN A 111 12.31 12.16 -34.47
C ASN A 111 11.74 13.50 -34.98
N PHE A 112 12.55 14.56 -35.03
CA PHE A 112 12.14 15.83 -35.65
C PHE A 112 12.59 15.85 -37.11
N SER A 113 11.61 16.02 -37.99
CA SER A 113 11.78 16.25 -39.42
C SER A 113 11.38 17.69 -39.78
N GLU A 114 11.58 18.08 -41.05
CA GLU A 114 11.12 19.37 -41.58
C GLU A 114 9.60 19.53 -41.49
N PHE A 115 8.87 18.41 -41.50
CA PHE A 115 7.42 18.35 -41.33
C PHE A 115 6.97 18.25 -39.86
N GLY A 116 7.91 18.45 -38.92
CA GLY A 116 7.65 18.37 -37.48
C GLY A 116 7.98 17.00 -36.89
N ASN A 117 7.35 16.70 -35.74
CA ASN A 117 7.59 15.46 -35.01
C ASN A 117 7.02 14.27 -35.79
N MET A 118 7.89 13.35 -36.20
CA MET A 118 7.53 12.14 -36.95
C MET A 118 6.47 11.29 -36.24
N MET A 119 6.40 11.38 -34.90
CA MET A 119 5.42 10.64 -34.10
C MET A 119 3.97 11.11 -34.31
N LEU A 120 3.77 12.31 -34.85
CA LEU A 120 2.44 12.90 -35.09
C LEU A 120 1.93 12.69 -36.51
N ILE A 121 2.74 12.09 -37.39
CA ILE A 121 2.35 11.80 -38.77
C ILE A 121 1.29 10.70 -38.73
N ASP A 122 0.13 10.98 -39.32
CA ASP A 122 -0.95 10.03 -39.48
C ASP A 122 -0.58 9.03 -40.59
N ALA A 123 -0.34 7.78 -40.20
CA ALA A 123 -0.01 6.67 -41.11
C ALA A 123 -1.20 5.73 -41.37
N SER A 124 -2.43 6.16 -41.07
CA SER A 124 -3.65 5.35 -41.23
C SER A 124 -3.99 5.01 -42.68
N ASP A 125 -3.41 5.72 -43.65
CA ASP A 125 -3.50 5.47 -45.09
C ASP A 125 -2.37 4.59 -45.64
N SER A 126 -1.50 4.06 -44.78
CA SER A 126 -0.40 3.19 -45.19
C SER A 126 -0.89 1.82 -45.66
N GLU A 127 -0.19 1.24 -46.63
CA GLU A 127 -0.46 -0.09 -47.20
C GLU A 127 -0.37 -1.25 -46.19
N GLN A 128 0.12 -0.97 -44.97
CA GLN A 128 0.23 -1.93 -43.87
C GLN A 128 -1.07 -2.09 -43.08
N GLU A 129 -2.02 -1.16 -43.22
CA GLU A 129 -3.33 -1.22 -42.55
C GLU A 129 -4.35 -2.03 -43.36
N ALA A 130 -5.09 -2.91 -42.69
CA ALA A 130 -5.96 -3.90 -43.34
C ALA A 130 -7.11 -3.30 -44.19
N ASP A 131 -7.51 -2.06 -43.92
CA ASP A 131 -8.61 -1.37 -44.64
C ASP A 131 -8.08 -0.32 -45.64
N GLY A 132 -6.77 0.01 -45.62
CA GLY A 132 -6.13 0.97 -46.53
C GLY A 132 -6.81 2.35 -46.64
N LYS A 133 -7.68 2.70 -45.69
CA LYS A 133 -8.53 3.89 -45.71
C LYS A 133 -8.18 4.80 -44.54
N LYS A 134 -8.01 6.08 -44.85
CA LYS A 134 -7.88 7.15 -43.87
C LYS A 134 -9.13 7.22 -43.00
N ARG A 135 -8.99 7.00 -41.69
CA ARG A 135 -10.10 7.09 -40.74
C ARG A 135 -10.44 8.55 -40.47
N ILE A 136 -11.74 8.87 -40.51
CA ILE A 136 -12.24 10.24 -40.27
C ILE A 136 -12.28 10.50 -38.77
N LYS A 137 -11.43 11.41 -38.28
CA LYS A 137 -11.49 11.91 -36.91
C LYS A 137 -12.36 13.16 -36.85
N LEU A 138 -13.21 13.23 -35.84
CA LEU A 138 -13.96 14.46 -35.57
C LEU A 138 -12.98 15.53 -35.06
N PRO A 139 -12.94 16.73 -35.67
CA PRO A 139 -12.05 17.78 -35.22
C PRO A 139 -12.43 18.24 -33.79
N GLY A 140 -11.43 18.37 -32.92
CA GLY A 140 -11.61 18.89 -31.56
C GLY A 140 -11.97 17.86 -30.49
N THR A 141 -12.10 16.57 -30.82
CA THR A 141 -12.33 15.54 -29.79
C THR A 141 -11.07 15.30 -28.97
N ARG A 142 -11.13 15.58 -27.66
CA ARG A 142 -10.03 15.29 -26.72
C ARG A 142 -9.90 13.79 -26.42
N HIS A 143 -10.99 13.05 -26.65
CA HIS A 143 -11.01 11.59 -26.55
C HIS A 143 -10.80 11.06 -27.97
N SER A 144 -9.64 10.45 -28.19
CA SER A 144 -9.36 9.69 -29.40
C SER A 144 -10.08 8.35 -29.34
N ASP A 145 -10.47 7.81 -30.49
CA ASP A 145 -10.90 6.41 -30.57
C ASP A 145 -9.74 5.52 -30.12
N LEU A 146 -9.90 4.85 -28.97
CA LEU A 146 -8.89 3.94 -28.41
C LEU A 146 -8.75 2.64 -29.22
N SER A 147 -9.64 2.42 -30.20
CA SER A 147 -9.54 1.33 -31.19
C SER A 147 -8.43 1.57 -32.23
N GLU A 148 -7.84 2.77 -32.26
CA GLU A 148 -6.72 3.08 -33.14
C GLU A 148 -5.43 2.35 -32.72
N ARG A 149 -4.88 1.54 -33.64
CA ARG A 149 -3.63 0.79 -33.45
C ARG A 149 -2.40 1.69 -33.23
N SER A 150 -2.46 2.95 -33.65
CA SER A 150 -1.40 3.95 -33.52
C SER A 150 -1.68 5.03 -32.46
N SER A 151 -2.71 4.86 -31.62
CA SER A 151 -2.98 5.80 -30.52
C SER A 151 -1.90 5.73 -29.44
N ARG A 152 -1.44 6.90 -29.00
CA ARG A 152 -0.47 7.05 -27.90
C ARG A 152 -1.14 7.83 -26.78
N PRO A 153 -1.92 7.18 -25.90
CA PRO A 153 -2.55 7.87 -24.80
C PRO A 153 -1.48 8.46 -23.88
N GLU A 154 -1.80 9.61 -23.29
CA GLU A 154 -0.92 10.27 -22.34
C GLU A 154 -0.92 9.51 -21.02
N MET A 155 0.27 9.26 -20.46
CA MET A 155 0.44 8.77 -19.12
C MET A 155 -0.09 9.78 -18.09
N ARG A 156 -1.17 9.40 -17.42
CA ARG A 156 -1.73 10.11 -16.26
C ARG A 156 -2.23 9.12 -15.23
N VAL A 157 -2.35 9.59 -14.00
CA VAL A 157 -3.01 8.90 -12.91
C VAL A 157 -4.37 9.53 -12.71
N GLU A 158 -5.41 8.69 -12.73
CA GLU A 158 -6.79 9.13 -12.55
C GLU A 158 -7.20 9.06 -11.08
N ASP A 159 -6.83 7.99 -10.39
CA ASP A 159 -7.16 7.81 -8.98
C ASP A 159 -6.08 7.02 -8.24
N ILE A 160 -6.03 7.22 -6.93
CA ILE A 160 -5.11 6.56 -6.00
C ILE A 160 -5.83 6.24 -4.71
N ASN A 161 -5.55 5.06 -4.14
CA ASN A 161 -6.13 4.70 -2.87
C ASN A 161 -5.21 3.80 -2.05
N PHE A 162 -5.09 4.10 -0.76
CA PHE A 162 -4.44 3.20 0.18
C PHE A 162 -5.35 2.03 0.53
N SER A 163 -4.75 0.87 0.79
CA SER A 163 -5.46 -0.21 1.42
C SER A 163 -5.89 0.24 2.84
N PRO A 164 -7.09 -0.15 3.31
CA PRO A 164 -7.50 0.11 4.69
C PRO A 164 -6.54 -0.52 5.72
N THR A 165 -5.80 -1.55 5.31
CA THR A 165 -4.75 -2.20 6.09
C THR A 165 -3.42 -1.43 6.12
N GLY A 166 -3.28 -0.36 5.33
CA GLY A 166 -2.11 0.52 5.29
C GLY A 166 -0.84 -0.08 4.70
N ARG A 167 -0.90 -1.30 4.14
CA ARG A 167 0.27 -2.06 3.70
C ARG A 167 0.53 -1.99 2.19
N SER A 168 -0.50 -1.67 1.43
CA SER A 168 -0.44 -1.48 0.00
C SER A 168 -1.24 -0.27 -0.43
N PHE A 169 -1.02 0.18 -1.66
CA PHE A 169 -1.86 1.18 -2.30
C PHE A 169 -2.00 0.84 -3.78
N ALA A 170 -3.14 1.19 -4.35
CA ALA A 170 -3.45 1.01 -5.74
C ALA A 170 -3.40 2.36 -6.46
N VAL A 171 -2.93 2.32 -7.71
CA VAL A 171 -2.82 3.48 -8.57
C VAL A 171 -3.51 3.14 -9.89
N CYS A 172 -4.56 3.89 -10.21
CA CYS A 172 -5.23 3.80 -11.49
C CYS A 172 -4.55 4.74 -12.49
N SER A 173 -3.85 4.18 -13.45
CA SER A 173 -3.15 4.90 -14.50
C SER A 173 -3.73 4.55 -15.87
N THR A 174 -3.33 5.28 -16.92
CA THR A 174 -3.76 4.97 -18.29
C THR A 174 -3.32 3.61 -18.81
N GLU A 175 -2.27 3.02 -18.23
CA GLU A 175 -1.84 1.65 -18.56
C GLU A 175 -2.72 0.59 -17.87
N GLY A 176 -3.34 0.95 -16.74
CA GLY A 176 -4.12 0.06 -15.89
C GLY A 176 -3.92 0.35 -14.41
N VAL A 177 -4.26 -0.64 -13.58
CA VAL A 177 -4.14 -0.54 -12.12
C VAL A 177 -2.84 -1.18 -11.64
N ALA A 178 -1.96 -0.37 -11.06
CA ALA A 178 -0.73 -0.84 -10.42
C ALA A 178 -0.94 -0.93 -8.90
N VAL A 179 -0.61 -2.07 -8.29
CA VAL A 179 -0.65 -2.26 -6.84
C VAL A 179 0.77 -2.28 -6.30
N PHE A 180 1.07 -1.33 -5.42
CA PHE A 180 2.33 -1.25 -4.70
C PHE A 180 2.12 -1.80 -3.30
N SER A 181 2.99 -2.71 -2.86
CA SER A 181 2.97 -3.29 -1.51
C SER A 181 4.32 -3.12 -0.84
N LEU A 182 4.30 -3.01 0.49
CA LEU A 182 5.48 -3.08 1.35
C LEU A 182 5.98 -4.52 1.57
N ASP A 183 5.39 -5.53 0.90
CA ASP A 183 5.84 -6.92 1.00
C ASP A 183 7.30 -7.05 0.55
N HIS A 184 8.17 -7.00 1.55
CA HIS A 184 9.61 -7.13 1.37
C HIS A 184 9.93 -8.58 1.03
N ARG A 185 10.71 -8.77 -0.03
CA ARG A 185 11.62 -9.92 -0.10
C ARG A 185 12.56 -9.82 1.11
N ASN A 186 12.48 -10.78 2.04
CA ASN A 186 13.38 -11.07 3.17
C ASN A 186 14.41 -9.96 3.51
N LEU A 187 13.95 -8.76 3.88
CA LEU A 187 14.82 -7.70 4.36
C LEU A 187 14.98 -7.88 5.86
N PHE A 188 16.18 -8.18 6.34
CA PHE A 188 16.44 -8.30 7.76
C PHE A 188 16.36 -6.92 8.41
N ASN A 189 15.28 -6.68 9.17
CA ASN A 189 15.02 -5.43 9.87
C ASN A 189 14.71 -5.74 11.35
N PRO A 190 15.74 -5.93 12.18
CA PRO A 190 15.55 -6.36 13.55
C PRO A 190 15.01 -5.23 14.43
N PHE A 191 14.42 -5.59 15.56
CA PHE A 191 13.83 -4.67 16.54
C PHE A 191 14.58 -4.81 17.87
N GLU A 192 15.22 -3.73 18.35
CA GLU A 192 15.97 -3.72 19.62
C GLU A 192 16.91 -4.95 19.80
N LEU A 193 17.69 -5.26 18.76
CA LEU A 193 18.50 -6.49 18.74
C LEU A 193 19.66 -6.44 19.74
N GLY A 194 19.73 -7.44 20.62
CA GLY A 194 20.89 -7.68 21.47
C GLY A 194 21.92 -8.61 20.82
N VAL A 195 23.18 -8.53 21.25
CA VAL A 195 24.28 -9.38 20.74
C VAL A 195 24.02 -10.88 20.97
N LEU A 196 23.30 -11.22 22.04
CA LEU A 196 22.99 -12.60 22.42
C LEU A 196 21.79 -13.18 21.67
N VAL A 197 21.10 -12.37 20.87
CA VAL A 197 19.83 -12.73 20.23
C VAL A 197 20.14 -13.28 18.84
N THR A 198 20.12 -14.61 18.71
CA THR A 198 20.42 -15.33 17.47
C THR A 198 19.35 -16.38 17.19
N PRO A 199 19.19 -16.84 15.94
CA PRO A 199 18.25 -17.92 15.62
C PRO A 199 18.49 -19.18 16.48
N VAL A 200 19.75 -19.51 16.74
CA VAL A 200 20.14 -20.66 17.56
C VAL A 200 19.74 -20.46 19.02
N SER A 201 19.85 -19.25 19.57
CA SER A 201 19.42 -18.97 20.95
C SER A 201 17.89 -19.07 21.10
N VAL A 202 17.13 -18.70 20.07
CA VAL A 202 15.66 -18.91 20.05
C VAL A 202 15.32 -20.40 20.09
N GLU A 203 15.97 -21.22 19.25
CA GLU A 203 15.74 -22.67 19.26
C GLU A 203 16.13 -23.34 20.58
N ASN A 204 17.22 -22.89 21.21
CA ASN A 204 17.64 -23.42 22.50
C ASN A 204 16.63 -23.08 23.61
N ALA A 205 16.16 -21.82 23.66
CA ALA A 205 15.12 -21.42 24.61
C ALA A 205 13.81 -22.19 24.43
N LEU A 206 13.43 -22.52 23.18
CA LEU A 206 12.29 -23.40 22.91
C LEU A 206 12.50 -24.81 23.45
N LYS A 207 13.71 -25.38 23.30
CA LYS A 207 14.05 -26.71 23.84
C LYS A 207 14.06 -26.74 25.36
N GLU A 208 14.45 -25.65 26.00
CA GLU A 208 14.45 -25.49 27.46
C GLU A 208 13.05 -25.21 28.03
N GLY A 209 12.05 -24.96 27.18
CA GLY A 209 10.68 -24.66 27.58
C GLY A 209 10.48 -23.21 28.06
N GLU A 210 11.42 -22.31 27.74
CA GLU A 210 11.35 -20.89 28.08
C GLU A 210 10.65 -20.08 26.98
N TYR A 211 9.34 -20.31 26.80
CA TYR A 211 8.58 -19.72 25.69
C TYR A 211 8.49 -18.18 25.73
N SER A 212 8.42 -17.57 26.93
CA SER A 212 8.44 -16.12 27.10
C SER A 212 9.72 -15.49 26.56
N ALA A 213 10.86 -16.08 26.88
CA ALA A 213 12.18 -15.60 26.42
C ALA A 213 12.34 -15.84 24.92
N ALA A 214 11.96 -17.03 24.43
CA ALA A 214 11.98 -17.38 23.02
C ALA A 214 11.14 -16.40 22.17
N LEU A 215 9.92 -16.06 22.63
CA LEU A 215 9.03 -15.14 21.93
C LEU A 215 9.61 -13.73 21.84
N LYS A 216 10.17 -13.23 22.95
CA LYS A 216 10.84 -11.92 22.95
C LYS A 216 12.02 -11.89 21.97
N MET A 217 12.87 -12.93 21.97
CA MET A 217 14.01 -13.03 21.06
C MET A 217 13.58 -13.14 19.59
N ALA A 218 12.53 -13.91 19.29
CA ALA A 218 12.00 -14.02 17.93
C ALA A 218 11.43 -12.68 17.42
N LEU A 219 10.72 -11.94 18.27
CA LEU A 219 10.23 -10.60 17.95
C LEU A 219 11.37 -9.59 17.73
N GLN A 220 12.48 -9.74 18.46
CA GLN A 220 13.67 -8.92 18.26
C GLN A 220 14.39 -9.21 16.93
N LEU A 221 14.47 -10.47 16.52
CA LEU A 221 14.99 -10.84 15.18
C LEU A 221 14.06 -10.39 14.06
N ASN A 222 12.75 -10.31 14.33
CA ASN A 222 11.73 -9.87 13.39
C ASN A 222 11.72 -10.67 12.07
N GLN A 223 11.98 -11.98 12.16
CA GLN A 223 11.85 -12.93 11.06
C GLN A 223 10.53 -13.68 11.18
N ALA A 224 9.71 -13.66 10.12
CA ALA A 224 8.35 -14.17 10.20
C ALA A 224 8.28 -15.68 10.51
N GLU A 225 9.15 -16.46 9.87
CA GLU A 225 9.24 -17.92 10.08
C GLU A 225 9.60 -18.28 11.53
N MET A 226 10.49 -17.52 12.15
CA MET A 226 10.92 -17.75 13.55
C MET A 226 9.82 -17.40 14.54
N ILE A 227 9.11 -16.28 14.30
CA ILE A 227 7.97 -15.89 15.14
C ILE A 227 6.85 -16.94 15.03
N GLU A 228 6.56 -17.42 13.81
CA GLU A 228 5.59 -18.48 13.59
C GLU A 228 5.95 -19.76 14.33
N ASN A 229 7.22 -20.20 14.21
CA ASN A 229 7.71 -21.42 14.87
C ASN A 229 7.57 -21.34 16.40
N VAL A 230 7.99 -20.22 17.00
CA VAL A 230 7.86 -20.03 18.46
C VAL A 230 6.40 -20.06 18.90
N LEU A 231 5.52 -19.40 18.15
CA LEU A 231 4.09 -19.35 18.47
C LEU A 231 3.48 -20.76 18.40
N LEU A 232 3.77 -21.54 17.35
CA LEU A 232 3.25 -22.90 17.19
C LEU A 232 3.81 -23.89 18.22
N CYS A 233 5.06 -23.73 18.66
CA CYS A 233 5.65 -24.57 19.70
C CYS A 233 5.11 -24.26 21.11
N THR A 234 4.52 -23.08 21.33
CA THR A 234 4.06 -22.69 22.65
C THR A 234 2.76 -23.41 23.02
N PRO A 235 2.69 -24.14 24.15
CA PRO A 235 1.48 -24.84 24.55
C PRO A 235 0.37 -23.86 24.97
N VAL A 236 -0.90 -24.25 24.73
CA VAL A 236 -2.08 -23.40 24.98
C VAL A 236 -2.13 -22.88 26.42
N ALA A 237 -1.75 -23.70 27.40
CA ALA A 237 -1.75 -23.32 28.82
C ALA A 237 -0.77 -22.18 29.15
N GLN A 238 0.24 -21.95 28.32
CA GLN A 238 1.29 -20.96 28.56
C GLN A 238 1.15 -19.69 27.72
N ILE A 239 0.19 -19.64 26.79
CA ILE A 239 -0.08 -18.46 25.95
C ILE A 239 -0.29 -17.21 26.81
N ASP A 240 -1.10 -17.32 27.87
CA ASP A 240 -1.41 -16.18 28.74
C ASP A 240 -0.20 -15.67 29.54
N ILE A 241 0.75 -16.55 29.86
CA ILE A 241 1.97 -16.19 30.59
C ILE A 241 2.95 -15.53 29.62
N ALA A 242 3.11 -16.13 28.44
CA ALA A 242 3.96 -15.58 27.39
C ALA A 242 3.48 -14.21 26.93
N ALA A 243 2.18 -14.03 26.69
CA ALA A 243 1.60 -12.75 26.30
C ALA A 243 1.83 -11.67 27.37
N ARG A 244 1.55 -11.98 28.66
CA ARG A 244 1.74 -11.03 29.78
C ARG A 244 3.19 -10.65 30.05
N SER A 245 4.14 -11.50 29.67
CA SER A 245 5.56 -11.23 29.85
C SER A 245 6.13 -10.18 28.88
N LEU A 246 5.38 -9.82 27.83
CA LEU A 246 5.82 -8.86 26.82
C LEU A 246 5.74 -7.42 27.35
N SER A 247 6.62 -6.55 26.85
CA SER A 247 6.38 -5.11 26.99
C SER A 247 5.36 -4.66 25.92
N ILE A 248 4.76 -3.48 26.13
CA ILE A 248 3.80 -2.92 25.16
C ILE A 248 4.36 -2.82 23.74
N ALA A 249 5.63 -2.45 23.59
CA ALA A 249 6.27 -2.33 22.28
C ALA A 249 6.35 -3.69 21.56
N TYR A 250 6.68 -4.76 22.28
CA TYR A 250 6.69 -6.12 21.73
C TYR A 250 5.27 -6.63 21.46
N ALA A 251 4.28 -6.26 22.30
CA ALA A 251 2.87 -6.61 22.07
C ALA A 251 2.31 -5.95 20.81
N GLU A 252 2.58 -4.66 20.57
CA GLU A 252 2.21 -3.97 19.33
C GLU A 252 2.89 -4.59 18.11
N LYS A 253 4.16 -4.98 18.24
CA LYS A 253 4.91 -5.67 17.19
C LYS A 253 4.31 -7.05 16.86
N LEU A 254 3.95 -7.83 17.88
CA LEU A 254 3.30 -9.13 17.71
C LEU A 254 1.90 -8.96 17.09
N LEU A 255 1.11 -7.97 17.52
CA LEU A 255 -0.18 -7.64 16.92
C LEU A 255 -0.05 -7.32 15.43
N LYS A 256 0.95 -6.51 15.06
CA LYS A 256 1.25 -6.19 13.66
C LYS A 256 1.67 -7.44 12.88
N TRP A 257 2.53 -8.28 13.46
CA TRP A 257 2.93 -9.54 12.84
C TRP A 257 1.75 -10.49 12.60
N LEU A 258 0.83 -10.60 13.57
CA LEU A 258 -0.41 -11.38 13.46
C LEU A 258 -1.31 -10.84 12.34
N ALA A 259 -1.44 -9.51 12.25
CA ALA A 259 -2.17 -8.86 11.17
C ALA A 259 -1.53 -9.10 9.79
N ASP A 260 -0.22 -9.27 9.77
CA ASP A 260 0.59 -9.33 8.57
C ASP A 260 0.73 -10.74 7.97
N ASN A 261 0.68 -11.79 8.79
CA ASN A 261 0.92 -13.19 8.38
C ASN A 261 -0.36 -14.03 8.38
N ILE A 262 -1.51 -13.40 8.13
CA ILE A 262 -2.83 -14.05 8.22
C ILE A 262 -2.98 -15.24 7.23
N ALA A 263 -2.24 -15.24 6.12
CA ALA A 263 -2.27 -16.36 5.17
C ALA A 263 -1.61 -17.65 5.73
N SER A 264 -0.63 -17.54 6.63
CA SER A 264 -0.11 -18.71 7.36
C SER A 264 -1.03 -19.12 8.52
N VAL A 265 -1.76 -18.14 9.08
CA VAL A 265 -2.70 -18.30 10.20
C VAL A 265 -3.91 -19.17 9.87
N GLU A 266 -4.25 -19.36 8.60
CA GLU A 266 -5.45 -20.11 8.17
C GLU A 266 -5.45 -21.56 8.66
N ARG A 267 -4.26 -22.17 8.87
CA ARG A 267 -4.15 -23.58 9.25
C ARG A 267 -4.52 -23.86 10.72
N HIS A 268 -4.45 -22.85 11.61
CA HIS A 268 -4.70 -23.00 13.05
C HIS A 268 -5.49 -21.82 13.66
N ILE A 269 -6.59 -21.41 13.03
CA ILE A 269 -7.31 -20.18 13.40
C ILE A 269 -7.68 -20.07 14.89
N HIS A 270 -8.12 -21.16 15.52
CA HIS A 270 -8.50 -21.16 16.93
C HIS A 270 -7.31 -20.83 17.85
N PHE A 271 -6.14 -21.40 17.54
CA PHE A 271 -4.91 -21.15 18.29
C PHE A 271 -4.50 -19.68 18.21
N TRP A 272 -4.60 -19.08 17.03
CA TRP A 272 -4.31 -17.67 16.81
C TRP A 272 -5.32 -16.73 17.50
N GLN A 273 -6.59 -17.12 17.56
CA GLN A 273 -7.61 -16.38 18.30
C GLN A 273 -7.32 -16.37 19.81
N LEU A 274 -6.74 -17.44 20.37
CA LEU A 274 -6.33 -17.47 21.78
C LEU A 274 -5.20 -16.47 22.05
N TRP A 275 -4.18 -16.42 21.17
CA TRP A 275 -3.12 -15.41 21.24
C TRP A 275 -3.68 -13.99 21.13
N LEU A 276 -4.54 -13.73 20.14
CA LEU A 276 -5.14 -12.41 19.95
C LEU A 276 -6.01 -12.01 21.15
N LYS A 277 -6.81 -12.94 21.68
CA LYS A 277 -7.61 -12.72 22.90
C LYS A 277 -6.71 -12.34 24.07
N SER A 278 -5.67 -13.12 24.33
CA SER A 278 -4.75 -12.89 25.45
C SER A 278 -4.08 -11.52 25.34
N LEU A 279 -3.58 -11.19 24.15
CA LEU A 279 -2.92 -9.91 23.87
C LEU A 279 -3.85 -8.71 23.99
N LEU A 280 -5.08 -8.80 23.47
CA LEU A 280 -6.07 -7.73 23.56
C LEU A 280 -6.63 -7.55 24.98
N MET A 281 -6.77 -8.64 25.74
CA MET A 281 -7.23 -8.57 27.13
C MET A 281 -6.21 -7.87 28.03
N GLU A 282 -4.91 -8.12 27.82
CA GLU A 282 -3.86 -7.51 28.63
C GLU A 282 -3.52 -6.08 28.18
N TYR A 283 -3.32 -5.86 26.87
CA TYR A 283 -2.81 -4.59 26.34
C TYR A 283 -3.86 -3.71 25.66
N GLY A 284 -5.13 -4.12 25.65
CA GLY A 284 -6.19 -3.44 24.88
C GLY A 284 -6.37 -1.96 25.20
N TYR A 285 -6.23 -1.56 26.47
CA TYR A 285 -6.28 -0.16 26.87
C TYR A 285 -5.11 0.65 26.30
N GLN A 286 -3.89 0.09 26.36
CA GLN A 286 -2.67 0.75 25.88
C GLN A 286 -2.64 0.86 24.36
N ILE A 287 -3.05 -0.21 23.65
CA ILE A 287 -3.23 -0.21 22.19
C ILE A 287 -4.23 0.85 21.76
N LYS A 288 -5.30 1.05 22.55
CA LYS A 288 -6.32 2.08 22.28
C LYS A 288 -5.78 3.50 22.51
N LEU A 289 -4.87 3.71 23.46
CA LEU A 289 -4.19 4.99 23.62
C LEU A 289 -3.32 5.30 22.39
N ASN A 290 -2.57 4.31 21.89
CA ASN A 290 -1.76 4.43 20.69
C ASN A 290 -2.52 3.99 19.42
N ARG A 291 -3.72 4.53 19.24
CA ARG A 291 -4.63 4.09 18.16
C ARG A 291 -4.04 4.29 16.76
N ALA A 292 -3.36 5.41 16.52
CA ALA A 292 -2.87 5.77 15.18
C ALA A 292 -1.92 4.70 14.62
N ALA A 293 -0.99 4.21 15.43
CA ALA A 293 -0.03 3.18 15.03
C ALA A 293 -0.67 1.79 14.85
N ASN A 294 -1.71 1.48 15.62
CA ASN A 294 -2.32 0.14 15.66
C ASN A 294 -3.59 -0.01 14.82
N LEU A 295 -4.15 1.08 14.30
CA LEU A 295 -5.43 1.09 13.56
C LEU A 295 -5.39 0.14 12.35
N THR A 296 -4.29 0.17 11.61
CA THR A 296 -4.06 -0.64 10.40
C THR A 296 -4.07 -2.13 10.74
N SER A 297 -3.28 -2.53 11.73
CA SER A 297 -3.21 -3.91 12.24
C SER A 297 -4.57 -4.40 12.75
N LEU A 298 -5.27 -3.58 13.54
CA LEU A 298 -6.59 -3.91 14.07
C LEU A 298 -7.65 -4.04 12.98
N THR A 299 -7.61 -3.15 11.99
CA THR A 299 -8.54 -3.18 10.85
C THR A 299 -8.32 -4.42 10.00
N ALA A 300 -7.06 -4.79 9.75
CA ALA A 300 -6.71 -6.02 9.05
C ALA A 300 -7.22 -7.27 9.80
N LEU A 301 -6.98 -7.34 11.10
CA LEU A 301 -7.47 -8.44 11.95
C LEU A 301 -8.99 -8.50 11.99
N GLN A 302 -9.67 -7.35 12.12
CA GLN A 302 -11.13 -7.26 12.16
C GLN A 302 -11.75 -7.74 10.85
N GLN A 303 -11.25 -7.26 9.70
CA GLN A 303 -11.73 -7.68 8.39
C GLN A 303 -11.65 -9.20 8.25
N ARG A 304 -10.51 -9.78 8.63
CA ARG A 304 -10.29 -11.22 8.50
C ARG A 304 -11.14 -12.05 9.46
N LEU A 305 -11.23 -11.65 10.73
CA LEU A 305 -12.14 -12.30 11.67
C LEU A 305 -13.59 -12.24 11.19
N SER A 306 -14.01 -11.13 10.56
CA SER A 306 -15.34 -11.01 9.99
C SER A 306 -15.54 -11.91 8.77
N ASP A 307 -14.53 -12.04 7.90
CA ASP A 307 -14.56 -12.94 6.75
C ASP A 307 -14.69 -14.40 7.19
N TYR A 308 -13.91 -14.81 8.19
CA TYR A 308 -13.99 -16.18 8.75
C TYR A 308 -15.30 -16.45 9.44
N ALA A 309 -15.78 -15.52 10.27
CA ALA A 309 -17.10 -15.66 10.89
C ALA A 309 -18.18 -15.86 9.82
N ASN A 310 -18.14 -15.07 8.75
CA ASN A 310 -19.07 -15.20 7.62
C ASN A 310 -18.93 -16.54 6.89
N GLN A 311 -17.71 -17.06 6.70
CA GLN A 311 -17.49 -18.38 6.09
C GLN A 311 -18.04 -19.51 6.95
N ILE A 312 -17.74 -19.50 8.26
CA ILE A 312 -18.21 -20.51 9.21
C ILE A 312 -19.73 -20.44 9.33
N THR A 313 -20.34 -19.25 9.42
CA THR A 313 -21.80 -19.11 9.46
C THR A 313 -22.45 -19.64 8.18
N LYS A 314 -21.87 -19.38 7.00
CA LYS A 314 -22.38 -19.93 5.73
C LYS A 314 -22.31 -21.46 5.67
N LEU A 315 -21.29 -22.07 6.29
CA LEU A 315 -21.15 -23.52 6.39
C LEU A 315 -22.13 -24.12 7.42
N GLY A 316 -22.22 -23.52 8.62
CA GLY A 316 -23.13 -23.97 9.66
C GLY A 316 -24.62 -23.83 9.31
N VAL A 317 -24.97 -22.91 8.41
CA VAL A 317 -26.33 -22.80 7.85
C VAL A 317 -26.60 -23.86 6.77
N ARG A 318 -25.57 -24.38 6.10
CA ARG A 318 -25.70 -25.43 5.09
C ARG A 318 -25.79 -26.83 5.70
N ASP A 319 -25.03 -27.11 6.75
CA ASP A 319 -24.98 -28.43 7.39
C ASP A 319 -25.18 -28.33 8.92
N PRO A 320 -26.42 -28.19 9.41
CA PRO A 320 -26.69 -28.12 10.84
C PRO A 320 -26.45 -29.44 11.61
N PHE A 321 -26.16 -30.56 10.91
CA PHE A 321 -26.10 -31.90 11.52
C PHE A 321 -24.71 -32.55 11.59
N GLU A 322 -23.67 -32.03 10.92
CA GLU A 322 -22.31 -32.63 10.99
C GLU A 322 -21.40 -31.98 12.04
N LEU A 323 -21.62 -30.71 12.40
CA LEU A 323 -20.78 -29.98 13.37
C LEU A 323 -20.95 -30.43 14.83
N SER A 324 -21.92 -31.31 15.13
CA SER A 324 -22.13 -31.89 16.46
C SER A 324 -21.30 -33.16 16.71
N VAL A 325 -20.63 -33.72 15.69
CA VAL A 325 -19.98 -35.04 15.80
C VAL A 325 -18.48 -34.94 16.11
N ASP A 326 -17.80 -33.84 15.76
CA ASP A 326 -16.34 -33.73 15.90
C ASP A 326 -15.83 -33.26 17.26
N TYR A 327 -16.71 -32.94 18.23
CA TYR A 327 -16.32 -32.64 19.61
C TYR A 327 -16.06 -33.88 20.48
N GLN A 328 -16.17 -35.10 19.94
CA GLN A 328 -16.00 -36.35 20.71
C GLN A 328 -14.83 -37.25 20.29
N MET A 329 -13.94 -36.83 19.39
CA MET A 329 -12.75 -37.65 19.06
C MET A 329 -11.45 -36.85 19.10
N PHE A 330 -10.93 -36.64 20.31
CA PHE A 330 -9.49 -36.73 20.56
C PHE A 330 -9.30 -37.28 22.00
N PRO A 331 -8.70 -38.48 22.17
CA PRO A 331 -8.26 -38.95 23.50
C PRO A 331 -7.06 -38.16 24.04
#